data_AF-A0AAE0P425-F1
#
_entry.id   AF-A0AAE0P425-F1
#
_cell.length_a   1.000
_cell.length_b   1.000
_cell.length_c   1.000
_cell.angle_alpha   90.00
_cell.angle_beta   90.00
_cell.angle_gamma   90.00
#
_symmetry.space_group_name_H-M   'P 1'
#
loop_
_entity.id
_entity.type
_entity.pdbx_description
1 polymer ?
#
loop_
_entity_poly.entity_id
_entity_poly.type
_entity_poly.pdbx_seq_one_letter_code
_entity_poly.pdbx_strand_id
1 'polypeptide(L)'
;MKKPTATKKKALPAVVYCVGSPNFDPKAAIEDTGAHEAALQALQTDNDLETAIRTWFGFLPGEEDKYVYHAIASVKLAQVQHAVRLGAANGLHAWYFDADGGQLPSPSQADIDAYISIFLPSTLTASALKTFSSNAKKGSVRALVARDLAAKRFIHPGHSLASQLISIPRAKKSSAMPRNPYFDFWAWSCRILEWCGPYTPPPPPSTSGTKQTPPQVPVRSHHILPIFMHHFGCAVPSHEALTLLKLIAAGRPIADIGSGNGYWAFMLRAYGVTAVYAVDNAQSAWRVTWIPDTIISDGAKWLSSTSSSSPSSPNQKDMVLLLVYPIVSNNFTRSVVAAYKGDTVAVVGTQNRNGYTAFADMTVDEFMVTASATADGQGQGQGQGHGQGGGWTKIIQIPLPSFAGKDEALFIFQRGSRAPAPAPLMSAPSLPPSAPPKARIDGDGTKLGE
;
A
#
# COMPACT_ATOMS: atom_id res chain seq x y z
N MET A 1 52.46 -34.60 -10.27
CA MET A 1 51.15 -34.03 -9.86
C MET A 1 51.34 -32.56 -9.51
N LYS A 2 50.85 -31.62 -10.33
CA LYS A 2 50.89 -30.18 -10.04
C LYS A 2 49.71 -29.83 -9.11
N LYS A 3 49.99 -29.22 -7.95
CA LYS A 3 48.96 -28.73 -7.03
C LYS A 3 48.09 -27.68 -7.74
N PRO A 4 46.76 -27.68 -7.56
CA PRO A 4 45.91 -26.64 -8.11
C PRO A 4 46.25 -25.31 -7.44
N THR A 5 46.60 -24.31 -8.24
CA THR A 5 46.76 -22.94 -7.82
C THR A 5 45.40 -22.38 -7.38
N ALA A 6 45.31 -21.96 -6.12
CA ALA A 6 44.12 -21.34 -5.56
C ALA A 6 43.77 -20.07 -6.36
N THR A 7 42.63 -20.11 -7.04
CA THR A 7 42.05 -18.94 -7.71
C THR A 7 41.66 -17.93 -6.64
N LYS A 8 42.35 -16.78 -6.60
CA LYS A 8 41.98 -15.65 -5.74
C LYS A 8 40.54 -15.24 -6.09
N LYS A 9 39.58 -15.49 -5.19
CA LYS A 9 38.22 -14.94 -5.33
C LYS A 9 38.34 -13.43 -5.40
N LYS A 10 37.95 -12.85 -6.54
CA LYS A 10 37.88 -11.40 -6.74
C LYS A 10 36.88 -10.86 -5.72
N ALA A 11 37.33 -9.97 -4.82
CA ALA A 11 36.44 -9.30 -3.89
C ALA A 11 35.36 -8.56 -4.69
N LEU A 12 34.10 -8.72 -4.30
CA LEU A 12 33.02 -7.92 -4.88
C LEU A 12 33.25 -6.45 -4.52
N PRO A 13 32.86 -5.49 -5.38
CA PRO A 13 32.92 -4.08 -5.03
C PRO A 13 32.12 -3.82 -3.76
N ALA A 14 32.60 -2.90 -2.91
CA ALA A 14 31.84 -2.45 -1.75
C ALA A 14 30.51 -1.82 -2.19
N VAL A 15 29.42 -2.22 -1.56
CA VAL A 15 28.08 -1.66 -1.82
C VAL A 15 28.03 -0.26 -1.23
N VAL A 16 27.64 0.73 -2.05
CA VAL A 16 27.35 2.08 -1.58
C VAL A 16 25.88 2.14 -1.22
N TYR A 17 25.57 2.22 0.08
CA TYR A 17 24.17 2.23 0.53
C TYR A 17 23.51 3.61 0.42
N CYS A 18 24.23 4.70 0.67
CA CYS A 18 23.68 6.05 0.58
C CYS A 18 24.73 6.99 -0.02
N VAL A 19 24.39 7.66 -1.12
CA VAL A 19 25.26 8.68 -1.71
C VAL A 19 25.40 9.84 -0.71
N GLY A 20 26.62 10.32 -0.50
CA GLY A 20 26.91 11.35 0.52
C GLY A 20 27.01 10.83 1.95
N SER A 21 26.75 9.54 2.19
CA SER A 21 26.99 8.89 3.48
C SER A 21 27.69 7.53 3.29
N PRO A 22 29.03 7.54 3.15
CA PRO A 22 29.80 6.33 2.84
C PRO A 22 29.80 5.30 3.98
N ASN A 23 29.42 5.70 5.20
CA ASN A 23 29.41 4.85 6.39
C ASN A 23 28.01 4.35 6.76
N PHE A 24 26.97 4.74 6.02
CA PHE A 24 25.62 4.24 6.29
C PHE A 24 25.55 2.74 6.00
N ASP A 25 25.24 1.94 7.03
CA ASP A 25 24.85 0.55 6.88
C ASP A 25 23.44 0.35 7.46
N PRO A 26 22.48 -0.14 6.65
CA PRO A 26 21.09 -0.30 7.09
C PRO A 26 20.90 -1.15 8.34
N LYS A 27 21.72 -2.19 8.55
CA LYS A 27 21.59 -3.08 9.71
C LYS A 27 22.13 -2.39 10.96
N ALA A 28 23.31 -1.79 10.87
CA ALA A 28 23.90 -1.04 11.96
C ALA A 28 23.02 0.15 12.38
N ALA A 29 22.47 0.89 11.40
CA ALA A 29 21.60 2.04 11.67
C ALA A 29 20.32 1.65 12.45
N ILE A 30 19.73 0.49 12.15
CA ILE A 30 18.54 -0.02 12.86
C ILE A 30 18.86 -0.51 14.26
N GLU A 31 20.13 -0.79 14.57
CA GLU A 31 20.58 -1.16 15.91
C GLU A 31 20.98 0.07 16.74
N ASP A 32 21.44 1.15 16.11
CA ASP A 32 21.85 2.41 16.76
C ASP A 32 20.66 3.17 17.38
N THR A 33 20.45 2.97 18.69
CA THR A 33 19.39 3.68 19.44
C THR A 33 19.68 5.17 19.58
N GLY A 34 20.96 5.55 19.70
CA GLY A 34 21.35 6.94 19.95
C GLY A 34 21.09 7.82 18.74
N ALA A 35 21.49 7.37 17.55
CA ALA A 35 21.18 8.06 16.30
C ALA A 35 19.67 8.14 16.04
N HIS A 36 18.92 7.08 16.40
CA HIS A 36 17.46 7.08 16.31
C HIS A 36 16.84 8.16 17.18
N GLU A 37 17.15 8.14 18.47
CA GLU A 37 16.59 9.08 19.45
C GLU A 37 16.97 10.52 19.12
N ALA A 38 18.21 10.77 18.70
CA ALA A 38 18.65 12.10 18.27
C ALA A 38 17.90 12.58 17.02
N ALA A 39 17.68 11.72 16.02
CA ALA A 39 16.89 12.07 14.85
C ALA A 39 15.43 12.36 15.22
N LEU A 40 14.82 11.55 16.09
CA LEU A 40 13.46 11.79 16.57
C LEU A 40 13.35 13.08 17.39
N GLN A 41 14.36 13.39 18.20
CA GLN A 41 14.41 14.63 18.97
C GLN A 41 14.41 15.85 18.05
N ALA A 42 15.24 15.84 16.99
CA ALA A 42 15.27 16.91 15.98
C ALA A 42 13.91 17.10 15.28
N LEU A 43 13.23 15.99 14.95
CA LEU A 43 11.88 16.05 14.37
C LEU A 43 10.85 16.60 15.36
N GLN A 44 10.81 16.07 16.58
CA GLN A 44 9.72 16.33 17.54
C GLN A 44 9.86 17.67 18.26
N THR A 45 11.08 18.13 18.51
CA THR A 45 11.33 19.36 19.28
C THR A 45 11.42 20.56 18.34
N ASP A 46 12.20 20.42 17.26
CA ASP A 46 12.60 21.56 16.44
C ASP A 46 11.94 21.58 15.04
N ASN A 47 11.19 20.53 14.70
CA ASN A 47 10.70 20.29 13.32
C ASN A 47 11.82 20.38 12.27
N ASP A 48 13.01 19.90 12.65
CA ASP A 48 14.22 19.96 11.84
C ASP A 48 14.43 18.63 11.11
N LEU A 49 13.76 18.51 9.96
CA LEU A 49 13.89 17.37 9.06
C LEU A 49 15.30 17.26 8.49
N GLU A 50 15.97 18.38 8.21
CA GLU A 50 17.33 18.36 7.68
C GLU A 50 18.29 17.70 8.67
N THR A 51 18.30 18.15 9.92
CA THR A 51 19.12 17.54 10.97
C THR A 51 18.73 16.08 11.20
N ALA A 52 17.43 15.76 11.23
CA ALA A 52 16.98 14.38 11.44
C ALA A 52 17.44 13.41 10.34
N ILE A 53 17.33 13.79 9.06
CA ILE A 53 17.81 12.98 7.93
C ILE A 53 19.32 12.81 8.01
N ARG A 54 20.06 13.89 8.25
CA ARG A 54 21.52 13.85 8.32
C ARG A 54 22.01 12.95 9.46
N THR A 55 21.41 13.09 10.64
CA THR A 55 21.73 12.27 11.81
C THR A 55 21.41 10.80 11.56
N TRP A 56 20.20 10.49 11.08
CA TRP A 56 19.78 9.09 10.88
C TRP A 56 20.61 8.37 9.81
N PHE A 57 20.92 9.05 8.71
CA PHE A 57 21.67 8.47 7.61
C PHE A 57 23.18 8.69 7.72
N GLY A 58 23.69 9.25 8.82
CA GLY A 58 25.12 9.35 9.10
C GLY A 58 25.90 10.30 8.19
N PHE A 59 25.28 11.39 7.72
CA PHE A 59 25.95 12.43 6.95
C PHE A 59 27.00 13.14 7.82
N LEU A 60 28.13 13.52 7.22
CA LEU A 60 29.23 14.14 7.96
C LEU A 60 28.81 15.53 8.52
N PRO A 61 29.14 15.84 9.78
CA PRO A 61 28.88 17.15 10.36
C PRO A 61 29.59 18.26 9.55
N GLY A 62 28.88 19.38 9.32
CA GLY A 62 29.45 20.55 8.63
C GLY A 62 29.47 20.48 7.10
N GLU A 63 29.18 19.32 6.49
CA GLU A 63 29.03 19.23 5.03
C GLU A 63 27.61 19.58 4.59
N GLU A 64 27.46 20.51 3.65
CA GLU A 64 26.13 20.80 3.08
C GLU A 64 25.66 19.64 2.19
N ASP A 65 24.42 19.18 2.40
CA ASP A 65 23.81 18.22 1.47
C ASP A 65 23.45 18.93 0.15
N LYS A 66 24.25 18.65 -0.88
CA LYS A 66 24.06 19.18 -2.24
C LYS A 66 23.25 18.25 -3.13
N TYR A 67 22.82 17.09 -2.61
CA TYR A 67 22.05 16.13 -3.37
C TYR A 67 20.70 16.71 -3.79
N VAL A 68 20.29 16.37 -5.01
CA VAL A 68 18.97 16.75 -5.56
C VAL A 68 18.08 15.52 -5.52
N TYR A 69 17.05 15.58 -4.70
CA TYR A 69 16.07 14.52 -4.51
C TYR A 69 15.01 14.61 -5.58
N HIS A 70 14.72 13.47 -6.23
CA HIS A 70 13.80 13.40 -7.35
C HIS A 70 12.54 12.59 -7.02
N ALA A 71 11.38 13.17 -7.29
CA ALA A 71 10.11 12.44 -7.45
C ALA A 71 9.28 13.11 -8.55
N ILE A 72 8.09 13.64 -8.22
CA ILE A 72 7.32 14.52 -9.13
C ILE A 72 8.04 15.87 -9.30
N ALA A 73 8.73 16.33 -8.26
CA ALA A 73 9.55 17.53 -8.23
C ALA A 73 10.99 17.18 -7.86
N SER A 74 11.91 18.09 -8.20
CA SER A 74 13.32 18.03 -7.82
C SER A 74 13.59 19.05 -6.72
N VAL A 75 14.10 18.62 -5.57
CA VAL A 75 14.31 19.48 -4.39
C VAL A 75 15.64 19.16 -3.72
N LYS A 76 16.21 20.13 -3.01
CA LYS A 76 17.32 19.92 -2.05
C LYS A 76 16.77 19.84 -0.62
N LEU A 77 17.50 19.17 0.27
CA LEU A 77 17.07 19.01 1.67
C LEU A 77 16.77 20.35 2.37
N ALA A 78 17.66 21.34 2.21
CA ALA A 78 17.45 22.69 2.76
C ALA A 78 16.21 23.41 2.20
N GLN A 79 15.86 23.18 0.93
CA GLN A 79 14.63 23.73 0.33
C GLN A 79 13.38 23.10 0.95
N VAL A 80 13.43 21.81 1.23
CA VAL A 80 12.34 21.10 1.92
C VAL A 80 12.21 21.58 3.35
N GLN A 81 13.33 21.78 4.07
CA GLN A 81 13.32 22.35 5.41
C GLN A 81 12.73 23.76 5.43
N HIS A 82 13.00 24.58 4.41
CA HIS A 82 12.35 25.87 4.25
C HIS A 82 10.83 25.73 4.07
N ALA A 83 10.36 24.80 3.22
CA ALA A 83 8.93 24.53 3.05
C ALA A 83 8.26 24.05 4.35
N VAL A 84 8.94 23.22 5.15
CA VAL A 84 8.48 22.81 6.50
C VAL A 84 8.26 24.03 7.41
N ARG A 85 9.20 24.98 7.41
CA ARG A 85 9.10 26.20 8.23
C ARG A 85 7.98 27.14 7.78
N LEU A 86 7.57 27.09 6.51
CA LEU A 86 6.43 27.88 6.01
C LEU A 86 5.08 27.35 6.52
N GLY A 87 5.02 26.09 6.97
CA GLY A 87 3.79 25.45 7.43
C GLY A 87 2.66 25.56 6.39
N ALA A 88 1.45 25.91 6.84
CA ALA A 88 0.27 26.00 5.98
C ALA A 88 0.26 27.20 5.01
N ALA A 89 1.27 28.07 5.05
CA ALA A 89 1.33 29.25 4.19
C ALA A 89 1.21 28.87 2.70
N ASN A 90 0.59 29.74 1.90
CA ASN A 90 0.38 29.54 0.47
C ASN A 90 -0.37 28.23 0.11
N GLY A 91 -1.17 27.69 1.05
CA GLY A 91 -1.95 26.48 0.83
C GLY A 91 -1.13 25.20 0.79
N LEU A 92 0.09 25.20 1.35
CA LEU A 92 0.95 24.02 1.40
C LEU A 92 0.32 22.85 2.18
N HIS A 93 -0.63 23.12 3.08
CA HIS A 93 -1.39 22.13 3.86
C HIS A 93 -2.88 22.05 3.47
N ALA A 94 -3.27 22.63 2.33
CA ALA A 94 -4.68 22.64 1.89
C ALA A 94 -5.10 21.26 1.34
N TRP A 95 -5.30 20.29 2.24
CA TRP A 95 -5.61 18.89 1.90
C TRP A 95 -7.10 18.57 1.82
N TYR A 96 -7.90 19.27 2.62
CA TYR A 96 -9.29 18.91 2.87
C TYR A 96 -10.24 19.97 2.33
N PHE A 97 -11.18 19.52 1.51
CA PHE A 97 -12.20 20.36 0.88
C PHE A 97 -13.58 19.74 1.06
N ASP A 98 -14.61 20.56 1.18
CA ASP A 98 -16.00 20.13 1.16
C ASP A 98 -16.46 19.82 -0.28
N ALA A 99 -17.74 19.46 -0.43
CA ALA A 99 -18.33 19.12 -1.72
C ALA A 99 -18.45 20.34 -2.67
N ASP A 100 -18.45 21.55 -2.12
CA ASP A 100 -18.58 22.81 -2.86
C ASP A 100 -17.19 23.41 -3.20
N GLY A 101 -16.11 22.73 -2.80
CA GLY A 101 -14.73 23.18 -3.02
C GLY A 101 -14.22 24.16 -1.96
N GLY A 102 -14.99 24.41 -0.91
CA GLY A 102 -14.56 25.17 0.26
C GLY A 102 -13.50 24.40 1.05
N GLN A 103 -12.43 25.08 1.47
CA GLN A 103 -11.40 24.45 2.30
C GLN A 103 -11.96 24.15 3.70
N LEU A 104 -11.85 22.91 4.13
CA LEU A 104 -12.23 22.49 5.47
C LEU A 104 -11.17 22.93 6.50
N PRO A 105 -11.55 23.16 7.77
CA PRO A 105 -10.59 23.46 8.83
C PRO A 105 -9.56 22.33 8.98
N SER A 106 -8.31 22.70 9.29
CA SER A 106 -7.25 21.74 9.60
C SER A 106 -7.69 20.82 10.75
N PRO A 107 -7.38 19.51 10.67
CA PRO A 107 -7.68 18.57 11.73
C PRO A 107 -6.91 18.94 13.01
N SER A 108 -7.48 18.60 14.17
CA SER A 108 -6.77 18.78 15.44
C SER A 108 -5.59 17.80 15.56
N GLN A 109 -4.58 18.14 16.38
CA GLN A 109 -3.46 17.22 16.66
C GLN A 109 -3.95 15.88 17.24
N ALA A 110 -4.99 15.91 18.10
CA ALA A 110 -5.61 14.69 18.62
C ALA A 110 -6.24 13.80 17.53
N ASP A 111 -6.79 14.39 16.47
CA ASP A 111 -7.32 13.62 15.33
C ASP A 111 -6.20 13.06 14.45
N ILE A 112 -5.11 13.81 14.27
CA ILE A 112 -3.91 13.35 13.55
C ILE A 112 -3.26 12.17 14.30
N ASP A 113 -3.06 12.30 15.61
CA ASP A 113 -2.52 11.21 16.45
C ASP A 113 -3.45 10.00 16.46
N ALA A 114 -4.77 10.20 16.47
CA ALA A 114 -5.72 9.10 16.35
C ALA A 114 -5.60 8.38 15.00
N TYR A 115 -5.35 9.11 13.90
CA TYR A 115 -5.09 8.51 12.60
C TYR A 115 -3.77 7.73 12.57
N ILE A 116 -2.67 8.31 13.07
CA ILE A 116 -1.38 7.63 13.21
C ILE A 116 -1.53 6.34 14.02
N SER A 117 -2.33 6.38 15.08
CA SER A 117 -2.53 5.25 15.99
C SER A 117 -3.10 4.01 15.30
N ILE A 118 -3.85 4.16 14.20
CA ILE A 118 -4.42 3.03 13.42
C ILE A 118 -3.35 2.04 12.98
N PHE A 119 -2.14 2.54 12.73
CA PHE A 119 -1.05 1.80 12.12
C PHE A 119 0.07 1.43 13.12
N LEU A 120 -0.08 1.83 14.39
CA LEU A 120 0.90 1.51 15.42
C LEU A 120 0.91 0.01 15.71
N PRO A 121 2.09 -0.63 15.86
CA PRO A 121 2.20 -2.04 16.22
C PRO A 121 1.52 -2.38 17.56
N SER A 122 1.40 -1.40 18.46
CA SER A 122 0.78 -1.54 19.78
C SER A 122 -0.75 -1.46 19.76
N THR A 123 -1.36 -1.26 18.59
CA THR A 123 -2.82 -1.12 18.44
C THR A 123 -3.40 -2.25 17.61
N LEU A 124 -4.67 -2.57 17.87
CA LEU A 124 -5.41 -3.50 17.02
C LEU A 124 -6.14 -2.67 15.96
N THR A 125 -5.70 -2.76 14.70
CA THR A 125 -6.15 -1.86 13.62
C THR A 125 -7.67 -1.82 13.47
N ALA A 126 -8.37 -2.96 13.54
CA ALA A 126 -9.83 -2.98 13.46
C ALA A 126 -10.51 -2.18 14.59
N SER A 127 -10.02 -2.30 15.82
CA SER A 127 -10.52 -1.53 16.97
C SER A 127 -10.13 -0.06 16.90
N ALA A 128 -8.92 0.24 16.42
CA ALA A 128 -8.45 1.60 16.22
C ALA A 128 -9.29 2.34 15.17
N LEU A 129 -9.61 1.70 14.03
CA LEU A 129 -10.52 2.24 13.01
C LEU A 129 -11.92 2.50 13.56
N LYS A 130 -12.47 1.55 14.34
CA LYS A 130 -13.78 1.74 14.99
C LYS A 130 -13.77 2.94 15.93
N THR A 131 -12.73 3.07 16.76
CA THR A 131 -12.55 4.19 17.70
C THR A 131 -12.30 5.51 16.98
N PHE A 132 -11.58 5.46 15.86
CA PHE A 132 -11.35 6.60 14.99
C PHE A 132 -12.67 7.17 14.47
N SER A 133 -13.59 6.30 14.05
CA SER A 133 -14.94 6.67 13.63
C SER A 133 -15.84 7.13 14.79
N SER A 134 -15.94 6.34 15.87
CA SER A 134 -16.92 6.59 16.95
C SER A 134 -16.69 7.89 17.71
N ASN A 135 -15.44 8.36 17.77
CA ASN A 135 -15.07 9.58 18.49
C ASN A 135 -14.99 10.80 17.56
N ALA A 136 -15.34 10.65 16.27
CA ALA A 136 -15.31 11.75 15.33
C ALA A 136 -16.53 12.67 15.52
N LYS A 137 -16.29 13.98 15.56
CA LYS A 137 -17.38 14.96 15.49
C LYS A 137 -18.07 14.88 14.14
N LYS A 138 -19.40 14.93 14.10
CA LYS A 138 -20.17 14.91 12.85
C LYS A 138 -19.69 16.04 11.92
N GLY A 139 -19.37 15.68 10.68
CA GLY A 139 -18.89 16.64 9.67
C GLY A 139 -17.42 17.04 9.78
N SER A 140 -16.65 16.53 10.75
CA SER A 140 -15.21 16.80 10.81
C SER A 140 -14.42 16.03 9.75
N VAL A 141 -13.21 16.50 9.46
CA VAL A 141 -12.23 15.79 8.62
C VAL A 141 -12.05 14.34 9.09
N ARG A 142 -11.90 14.11 10.39
CA ARG A 142 -11.80 12.77 10.97
C ARG A 142 -12.99 11.88 10.63
N ALA A 143 -14.22 12.41 10.67
CA ALA A 143 -15.40 11.62 10.31
C ALA A 143 -15.41 11.23 8.82
N LEU A 144 -14.97 12.15 7.95
CA LEU A 144 -14.86 11.92 6.51
C LEU A 144 -13.80 10.86 6.20
N VAL A 145 -12.60 10.98 6.79
CA VAL A 145 -11.51 10.00 6.64
C VAL A 145 -11.92 8.64 7.22
N ALA A 146 -12.52 8.60 8.41
CA ALA A 146 -12.93 7.36 9.05
C ALA A 146 -13.92 6.56 8.17
N ARG A 147 -14.88 7.26 7.55
CA ARG A 147 -15.81 6.67 6.61
C ARG A 147 -15.11 6.11 5.37
N ASP A 148 -14.17 6.87 4.81
CA ASP A 148 -13.42 6.48 3.61
C ASP A 148 -12.54 5.24 3.86
N LEU A 149 -11.80 5.22 4.97
CA LEU A 149 -11.00 4.06 5.40
C LEU A 149 -11.85 2.82 5.67
N ALA A 150 -12.99 2.99 6.35
CA ALA A 150 -13.90 1.89 6.67
C ALA A 150 -14.55 1.28 5.42
N ALA A 151 -14.91 2.12 4.43
CA ALA A 151 -15.51 1.67 3.18
C ALA A 151 -14.56 0.85 2.31
N LYS A 152 -13.25 1.10 2.40
CA LYS A 152 -12.22 0.45 1.58
C LYS A 152 -11.57 -0.76 2.25
N ARG A 153 -11.66 -0.89 3.58
CA ARG A 153 -11.11 -2.04 4.30
C ARG A 153 -11.93 -3.30 3.99
N PHE A 154 -11.26 -4.34 3.50
CA PHE A 154 -11.87 -5.60 3.12
C PHE A 154 -10.99 -6.79 3.50
N ILE A 155 -11.60 -7.83 4.08
CA ILE A 155 -10.99 -9.14 4.29
C ILE A 155 -12.04 -10.17 3.88
N HIS A 156 -11.69 -11.08 2.97
CA HIS A 156 -12.63 -12.02 2.40
C HIS A 156 -13.12 -13.02 3.47
N PRO A 157 -14.43 -13.07 3.78
CA PRO A 157 -14.94 -13.85 4.90
C PRO A 157 -14.80 -15.36 4.70
N GLY A 158 -14.83 -15.84 3.45
CA GLY A 158 -14.64 -17.25 3.10
C GLY A 158 -13.19 -17.74 3.05
N HIS A 159 -12.19 -16.89 3.36
CA HIS A 159 -10.80 -17.32 3.36
C HIS A 159 -10.49 -18.18 4.59
N SER A 160 -9.70 -19.25 4.43
CA SER A 160 -9.40 -20.21 5.51
C SER A 160 -8.75 -19.60 6.75
N LEU A 161 -8.04 -18.47 6.57
CA LEU A 161 -7.42 -17.71 7.65
C LEU A 161 -8.23 -16.49 8.12
N ALA A 162 -9.49 -16.31 7.69
CA ALA A 162 -10.26 -15.08 7.90
C ALA A 162 -10.22 -14.59 9.36
N SER A 163 -10.44 -15.46 10.35
CA SER A 163 -10.38 -15.08 11.77
C SER A 163 -9.02 -14.52 12.22
N GLN A 164 -7.92 -15.07 11.68
CA GLN A 164 -6.56 -14.58 11.97
C GLN A 164 -6.28 -13.27 11.24
N LEU A 165 -6.70 -13.15 9.97
CA LEU A 165 -6.48 -11.96 9.15
C LEU A 165 -7.25 -10.74 9.68
N ILE A 166 -8.45 -10.95 10.23
CA ILE A 166 -9.30 -9.88 10.80
C ILE A 166 -8.68 -9.26 12.06
N SER A 167 -7.94 -10.07 12.84
CA SER A 167 -7.41 -9.66 14.14
C SER A 167 -5.93 -9.97 14.23
N ILE A 168 -5.10 -9.16 13.56
CA ILE A 168 -3.65 -9.22 13.71
C ILE A 168 -3.26 -8.88 15.16
N PRO A 169 -2.53 -9.77 15.87
CA PRO A 169 -2.12 -9.51 17.24
C PRO A 169 -1.25 -8.26 17.35
N ARG A 170 -1.49 -7.49 18.41
CA ARG A 170 -0.64 -6.34 18.77
C ARG A 170 0.75 -6.82 19.18
N ALA A 171 1.76 -6.03 18.89
CA ALA A 171 3.09 -6.22 19.44
C ALA A 171 3.07 -6.01 20.97
N LYS A 172 3.36 -7.07 21.73
CA LYS A 172 3.32 -7.04 23.21
C LYS A 172 4.47 -6.23 23.84
N LYS A 173 5.60 -6.10 23.14
CA LYS A 173 6.77 -5.31 23.58
C LYS A 173 7.31 -4.55 22.37
N SER A 174 7.49 -3.24 22.50
CA SER A 174 8.07 -2.40 21.44
C SER A 174 9.48 -2.87 21.05
N SER A 175 10.30 -3.28 22.02
CA SER A 175 11.66 -3.80 21.79
C SER A 175 11.71 -5.15 21.08
N ALA A 176 10.59 -5.88 20.96
CA ALA A 176 10.54 -7.14 20.23
C ALA A 176 10.23 -6.96 18.74
N MET A 177 9.92 -5.73 18.31
CA MET A 177 9.64 -5.41 16.91
C MET A 177 10.86 -4.75 16.28
N PRO A 178 11.16 -5.05 15.00
CA PRO A 178 12.13 -4.27 14.25
C PRO A 178 11.73 -2.79 14.24
N ARG A 179 12.71 -1.90 14.41
CA ARG A 179 12.48 -0.46 14.24
C ARG A 179 12.06 -0.16 12.80
N ASN A 180 11.18 0.81 12.64
CA ASN A 180 10.69 1.27 11.35
C ASN A 180 10.85 2.79 11.28
N PRO A 181 12.07 3.29 10.98
CA PRO A 181 12.31 4.73 10.91
C PRO A 181 11.40 5.41 9.90
N TYR A 182 11.00 4.74 8.82
CA TYR A 182 10.06 5.35 7.88
C TYR A 182 8.71 5.65 8.54
N PHE A 183 8.22 4.75 9.39
CA PHE A 183 7.00 4.98 10.15
C PHE A 183 7.11 6.21 11.06
N ASP A 184 8.25 6.40 11.73
CA ASP A 184 8.45 7.53 12.63
C ASP A 184 8.51 8.87 11.87
N PHE A 185 9.27 8.91 10.77
CA PHE A 185 9.34 10.08 9.90
C PHE A 185 7.99 10.38 9.25
N TRP A 186 7.22 9.36 8.87
CA TRP A 186 5.85 9.51 8.37
C TRP A 186 4.88 10.03 9.44
N ALA A 187 4.96 9.52 10.66
CA ALA A 187 4.11 9.97 11.76
C ALA A 187 4.40 11.45 12.09
N TRP A 188 5.67 11.85 12.10
CA TRP A 188 6.05 13.26 12.19
C TRP A 188 5.49 14.07 11.01
N SER A 189 5.62 13.58 9.78
CA SER A 189 5.13 14.31 8.61
C SER A 189 3.61 14.50 8.63
N CYS A 190 2.86 13.56 9.22
CA CYS A 190 1.42 13.73 9.43
C CYS A 190 1.12 14.92 10.35
N ARG A 191 1.86 15.05 11.45
CA ARG A 191 1.67 16.14 12.43
C ARG A 191 2.03 17.49 11.84
N ILE A 192 3.19 17.60 11.20
CA ILE A 192 3.69 18.88 10.68
C ILE A 192 2.90 19.36 9.47
N LEU A 193 2.35 18.43 8.66
CA LEU A 193 1.55 18.76 7.48
C LEU A 193 0.05 18.83 7.78
N GLU A 194 -0.37 18.70 9.04
CA GLU A 194 -1.80 18.70 9.41
C GLU A 194 -2.63 17.63 8.67
N TRP A 195 -2.04 16.45 8.48
CA TRP A 195 -2.63 15.35 7.73
C TRP A 195 -3.26 14.30 8.66
N CYS A 196 -4.57 14.12 8.54
CA CYS A 196 -5.39 13.18 9.29
C CYS A 196 -5.83 11.95 8.45
N GLY A 197 -5.26 11.78 7.25
CA GLY A 197 -5.53 10.64 6.37
C GLY A 197 -6.33 10.97 5.11
N PRO A 198 -6.50 9.98 4.22
CA PRO A 198 -7.15 10.15 2.92
C PRO A 198 -8.64 10.33 3.02
N TYR A 199 -9.20 11.09 2.08
CA TYR A 199 -10.63 11.28 1.93
C TYR A 199 -10.96 11.46 0.45
N THR A 200 -12.00 10.77 0.01
CA THR A 200 -12.58 10.97 -1.32
C THR A 200 -13.78 11.90 -1.19
N PRO A 201 -13.72 13.15 -1.71
CA PRO A 201 -14.90 14.00 -1.69
C PRO A 201 -16.03 13.41 -2.53
N PRO A 202 -17.29 13.53 -2.06
CA PRO A 202 -18.42 13.14 -2.87
C PRO A 202 -18.44 13.99 -4.14
N PRO A 203 -18.90 13.44 -5.28
CA PRO A 203 -19.07 14.23 -6.48
C PRO A 203 -20.02 15.40 -6.20
N PRO A 204 -19.78 16.58 -6.80
CA PRO A 204 -20.65 17.73 -6.61
C PRO A 204 -22.06 17.38 -7.10
N PRO A 205 -23.12 17.96 -6.49
CA PRO A 205 -24.48 17.76 -6.96
C PRO A 205 -24.58 18.19 -8.43
N SER A 206 -25.22 17.35 -9.26
CA SER A 206 -25.37 17.57 -10.69
C SER A 206 -26.35 18.73 -10.94
N THR A 207 -25.85 19.95 -10.82
CA THR A 207 -26.59 21.16 -11.13
C THR A 207 -26.32 21.52 -12.59
N SER A 208 -27.31 21.28 -13.45
CA SER A 208 -27.42 21.71 -14.86
C SER A 208 -26.34 21.22 -15.85
N GLY A 209 -26.63 20.12 -16.56
CA GLY A 209 -26.36 19.86 -17.99
C GLY A 209 -24.92 19.96 -18.55
N THR A 210 -23.97 20.44 -17.77
CA THR A 210 -22.56 20.58 -18.13
C THR A 210 -21.81 19.48 -17.43
N LYS A 211 -20.99 18.72 -18.17
CA LYS A 211 -20.03 17.77 -17.60
C LYS A 211 -18.98 18.55 -16.81
N GLN A 212 -19.33 19.05 -15.64
CA GLN A 212 -18.34 19.54 -14.70
C GLN A 212 -17.62 18.32 -14.15
N THR A 213 -16.37 18.16 -14.59
CA THR A 213 -15.39 17.31 -13.93
C THR A 213 -15.45 17.62 -12.44
N PRO A 214 -15.62 16.64 -11.53
CA PRO A 214 -15.58 16.90 -10.10
C PRO A 214 -14.33 17.73 -9.79
N PRO A 215 -14.37 18.69 -8.84
CA PRO A 215 -13.19 19.44 -8.46
C PRO A 215 -12.11 18.42 -8.13
N GLN A 216 -11.15 18.27 -9.04
CA GLN A 216 -10.08 17.33 -8.84
C GLN A 216 -9.34 17.90 -7.64
N VAL A 217 -9.39 17.20 -6.50
CA VAL A 217 -8.47 17.47 -5.39
C VAL A 217 -7.11 17.54 -6.07
N PRO A 218 -6.47 18.72 -6.06
CA PRO A 218 -5.29 18.92 -6.85
C PRO A 218 -4.31 17.81 -6.51
N VAL A 219 -3.83 17.13 -7.54
CA VAL A 219 -2.88 16.03 -7.40
C VAL A 219 -1.54 16.62 -6.95
N ARG A 220 -1.46 16.93 -5.66
CA ARG A 220 -0.36 17.63 -5.01
C ARG A 220 0.24 16.70 -3.97
N SER A 221 1.56 16.76 -3.85
CA SER A 221 2.29 16.16 -2.75
C SER A 221 3.14 17.25 -2.12
N HIS A 222 3.32 17.21 -0.80
CA HIS A 222 4.27 18.10 -0.14
C HIS A 222 5.73 17.79 -0.57
N HIS A 223 6.60 18.80 -0.52
CA HIS A 223 8.03 18.72 -0.89
C HIS A 223 8.86 17.75 -0.04
N ILE A 224 8.31 17.20 1.05
CA ILE A 224 8.95 16.13 1.84
C ILE A 224 8.98 14.80 1.07
N LEU A 225 8.02 14.57 0.16
CA LEU A 225 7.86 13.28 -0.50
C LEU A 225 9.12 12.80 -1.26
N PRO A 226 9.83 13.63 -2.06
CA PRO A 226 11.09 13.23 -2.69
C PRO A 226 12.14 12.75 -1.69
N ILE A 227 12.25 13.40 -0.51
CA ILE A 227 13.20 13.00 0.54
C ILE A 227 12.85 11.60 1.06
N PHE A 228 11.57 11.36 1.36
CA PHE A 228 11.12 10.06 1.88
C PHE A 228 11.21 8.96 0.83
N MET A 229 10.86 9.25 -0.43
CA MET A 229 10.98 8.29 -1.54
C MET A 229 12.44 7.90 -1.81
N HIS A 230 13.37 8.83 -1.69
CA HIS A 230 14.80 8.54 -1.82
C HIS A 230 15.30 7.64 -0.69
N HIS A 231 14.99 8.01 0.55
CA HIS A 231 15.57 7.38 1.73
C HIS A 231 14.89 6.07 2.13
N PHE A 232 13.56 6.02 2.10
CA PHE A 232 12.78 4.89 2.60
C PHE A 232 11.92 4.21 1.53
N GLY A 233 11.58 4.90 0.44
CA GLY A 233 10.77 4.35 -0.65
C GLY A 233 9.34 4.92 -0.64
N CYS A 234 8.47 4.39 -1.50
CA CYS A 234 7.21 5.07 -1.82
C CYS A 234 6.08 4.89 -0.80
N ALA A 235 6.06 3.76 -0.08
CA ALA A 235 4.98 3.42 0.86
C ALA A 235 5.56 2.89 2.17
N VAL A 236 4.95 3.28 3.30
CA VAL A 236 5.39 2.88 4.64
C VAL A 236 4.83 1.49 4.96
N PRO A 237 5.68 0.49 5.27
CA PRO A 237 5.19 -0.81 5.72
C PRO A 237 4.64 -0.70 7.14
N SER A 238 3.36 -1.06 7.35
CA SER A 238 2.77 -1.12 8.70
C SER A 238 2.95 -2.50 9.34
N HIS A 239 2.81 -2.57 10.66
CA HIS A 239 2.84 -3.85 11.38
C HIS A 239 1.78 -4.84 10.86
N GLU A 240 0.57 -4.35 10.61
CA GLU A 240 -0.52 -5.14 10.06
C GLU A 240 -0.14 -5.70 8.68
N ALA A 241 0.36 -4.86 7.78
CA ALA A 241 0.73 -5.26 6.42
C ALA A 241 1.84 -6.31 6.38
N LEU A 242 2.92 -6.10 7.13
CA LEU A 242 4.05 -7.04 7.20
C LEU A 242 3.61 -8.38 7.80
N THR A 243 2.75 -8.36 8.82
CA THR A 243 2.22 -9.58 9.45
C THR A 243 1.27 -10.32 8.53
N LEU A 244 0.38 -9.62 7.81
CA LEU A 244 -0.51 -10.22 6.82
C LEU A 244 0.28 -10.89 5.70
N LEU A 245 1.32 -10.23 5.16
CA LEU A 245 2.19 -10.82 4.15
C LEU A 245 2.89 -12.07 4.66
N LYS A 246 3.40 -12.06 5.90
CA LYS A 246 4.00 -13.24 6.54
C LYS A 246 3.00 -14.40 6.66
N LEU A 247 1.77 -14.12 7.12
CA LEU A 247 0.72 -15.13 7.27
C LEU A 247 0.29 -15.72 5.91
N ILE A 248 0.09 -14.87 4.90
CA ILE A 248 -0.32 -15.28 3.55
C ILE A 248 0.80 -16.01 2.80
N ALA A 249 2.05 -15.63 3.03
CA ALA A 249 3.20 -16.36 2.51
C ALA A 249 3.25 -17.79 3.06
N ALA A 250 2.86 -18.00 4.32
CA ALA A 250 2.81 -19.32 4.96
C ALA A 250 4.14 -20.09 4.81
N GLY A 251 5.26 -19.39 5.02
CA GLY A 251 6.62 -19.92 4.87
C GLY A 251 7.15 -19.96 3.43
N ARG A 252 6.32 -19.65 2.42
CA ARG A 252 6.78 -19.51 1.03
C ARG A 252 7.66 -18.28 0.87
N PRO A 253 8.62 -18.30 -0.06
CA PRO A 253 9.37 -17.12 -0.39
C PRO A 253 8.48 -15.99 -0.95
N ILE A 254 8.93 -14.75 -0.80
CA ILE A 254 8.33 -13.57 -1.43
C ILE A 254 9.28 -13.04 -2.51
N ALA A 255 8.76 -12.82 -3.72
CA ALA A 255 9.45 -12.12 -4.79
C ALA A 255 8.99 -10.66 -4.80
N ASP A 256 9.84 -9.75 -4.31
CA ASP A 256 9.61 -8.31 -4.32
C ASP A 256 10.11 -7.74 -5.65
N ILE A 257 9.20 -7.62 -6.63
CA ILE A 257 9.52 -7.26 -8.02
C ILE A 257 9.34 -5.75 -8.22
N GLY A 258 10.37 -5.09 -8.74
CA GLY A 258 10.45 -3.63 -8.74
C GLY A 258 10.73 -3.08 -7.34
N SER A 259 11.54 -3.80 -6.57
CA SER A 259 11.81 -3.54 -5.14
C SER A 259 12.42 -2.15 -4.86
N GLY A 260 12.92 -1.44 -5.89
CA GLY A 260 13.51 -0.13 -5.75
C GLY A 260 14.71 -0.12 -4.81
N ASN A 261 14.56 0.51 -3.64
CA ASN A 261 15.60 0.54 -2.61
C ASN A 261 15.62 -0.70 -1.71
N GLY A 262 14.62 -1.59 -1.82
CA GLY A 262 14.52 -2.81 -1.03
C GLY A 262 14.09 -2.59 0.44
N TYR A 263 13.50 -1.45 0.79
CA TYR A 263 13.05 -1.19 2.16
C TYR A 263 11.99 -2.19 2.64
N TRP A 264 11.03 -2.54 1.77
CA TRP A 264 10.01 -3.55 2.09
C TRP A 264 10.62 -4.93 2.28
N ALA A 265 11.55 -5.33 1.41
CA ALA A 265 12.30 -6.58 1.58
C ALA A 265 13.10 -6.61 2.89
N PHE A 266 13.77 -5.51 3.25
CA PHE A 266 14.45 -5.35 4.54
C PHE A 266 13.49 -5.56 5.72
N MET A 267 12.34 -4.86 5.71
CA MET A 267 11.36 -4.94 6.80
C MET A 267 10.68 -6.32 6.89
N LEU A 268 10.38 -6.98 5.76
CA LEU A 268 9.83 -8.34 5.74
C LEU A 268 10.82 -9.36 6.34
N ARG A 269 12.11 -9.25 6.00
CA ARG A 269 13.17 -10.07 6.59
C ARG A 269 13.27 -9.86 8.09
N ALA A 270 13.21 -8.61 8.54
CA ALA A 270 13.20 -8.29 9.97
C ALA A 270 11.96 -8.82 10.71
N TYR A 271 10.82 -8.96 10.02
CA TYR A 271 9.61 -9.62 10.53
C TYR A 271 9.67 -11.16 10.49
N GLY A 272 10.81 -11.73 10.09
CA GLY A 272 11.06 -13.16 10.04
C GLY A 272 10.59 -13.86 8.78
N VAL A 273 10.33 -13.12 7.69
CA VAL A 273 10.18 -13.71 6.35
C VAL A 273 11.59 -13.92 5.79
N THR A 274 12.16 -15.10 6.03
CA THR A 274 13.59 -15.35 5.77
C THR A 274 13.95 -15.42 4.28
N ALA A 275 12.99 -15.81 3.43
CA ALA A 275 13.18 -15.95 1.99
C ALA A 275 12.48 -14.82 1.22
N VAL A 276 13.08 -13.63 1.19
CA VAL A 276 12.62 -12.51 0.36
C VAL A 276 13.65 -12.23 -0.73
N TYR A 277 13.23 -12.29 -1.99
CA TYR A 277 14.04 -12.05 -3.17
C TYR A 277 13.64 -10.72 -3.78
N ALA A 278 14.47 -9.72 -3.60
CA ALA A 278 14.29 -8.41 -4.21
C ALA A 278 14.84 -8.43 -5.63
N VAL A 279 14.03 -8.03 -6.60
CA VAL A 279 14.40 -7.95 -8.01
C VAL A 279 14.10 -6.54 -8.49
N ASP A 280 15.08 -5.87 -9.10
CA ASP A 280 14.91 -4.53 -9.63
C ASP A 280 15.80 -4.33 -10.86
N ASN A 281 15.42 -3.43 -11.77
CA ASN A 281 16.21 -3.12 -12.96
C ASN A 281 17.22 -1.97 -12.72
N ALA A 282 17.32 -1.48 -11.49
CA ALA A 282 18.18 -0.39 -11.05
C ALA A 282 17.93 0.96 -11.73
N GLN A 283 16.75 1.17 -12.34
CA GLN A 283 16.38 2.50 -12.87
C GLN A 283 16.29 3.57 -11.76
N SER A 284 16.10 3.14 -10.52
CA SER A 284 16.10 4.00 -9.33
C SER A 284 17.37 3.88 -8.48
N ALA A 285 18.52 3.53 -9.08
CA ALA A 285 19.81 3.42 -8.37
C ALA A 285 20.28 4.70 -7.66
N TRP A 286 19.60 5.81 -7.91
CA TRP A 286 19.79 7.06 -7.20
C TRP A 286 19.25 7.03 -5.75
N ARG A 287 18.44 6.05 -5.35
CA ARG A 287 17.90 5.92 -3.99
C ARG A 287 18.92 5.31 -3.02
N VAL A 288 18.66 5.48 -1.72
CA VAL A 288 19.32 4.67 -0.68
C VAL A 288 19.11 3.19 -1.00
N THR A 289 20.07 2.33 -0.70
CA THR A 289 19.95 0.88 -0.79
C THR A 289 19.81 0.31 0.61
N TRP A 290 18.76 -0.46 0.88
CA TRP A 290 18.52 -1.09 2.19
C TRP A 290 18.99 -2.53 2.29
N ILE A 291 19.21 -3.18 1.15
CA ILE A 291 19.68 -4.55 1.07
C ILE A 291 20.78 -4.67 0.00
N PRO A 292 21.90 -5.35 0.29
CA PRO A 292 23.01 -5.44 -0.65
C PRO A 292 22.82 -6.50 -1.74
N ASP A 293 21.78 -7.32 -1.64
CA ASP A 293 21.57 -8.54 -2.42
C ASP A 293 20.38 -8.43 -3.42
N THR A 294 20.03 -7.23 -3.85
CA THR A 294 19.05 -7.02 -4.92
C THR A 294 19.50 -7.68 -6.21
N ILE A 295 18.66 -8.52 -6.79
CA ILE A 295 18.89 -9.17 -8.07
C ILE A 295 18.61 -8.16 -9.18
N ILE A 296 19.66 -7.78 -9.92
CA ILE A 296 19.53 -6.81 -11.01
C ILE A 296 18.95 -7.51 -12.25
N SER A 297 17.65 -7.33 -12.49
CA SER A 297 16.95 -7.96 -13.60
C SER A 297 15.65 -7.24 -13.96
N ASP A 298 15.15 -7.48 -15.18
CA ASP A 298 13.77 -7.16 -15.53
C ASP A 298 12.83 -8.17 -14.85
N GLY A 299 11.84 -7.67 -14.11
CA GLY A 299 10.96 -8.51 -13.30
C GLY A 299 10.18 -9.55 -14.09
N ALA A 300 9.62 -9.18 -15.25
CA ALA A 300 8.84 -10.10 -16.07
C ALA A 300 9.73 -11.19 -16.69
N LYS A 301 10.94 -10.81 -17.14
CA LYS A 301 11.94 -11.78 -17.63
C LYS A 301 12.42 -12.71 -16.51
N TRP A 302 12.67 -12.19 -15.31
CA TRP A 302 13.09 -13.00 -14.16
C TRP A 302 12.03 -14.03 -13.76
N LEU A 303 10.76 -13.61 -13.70
CA LEU A 303 9.63 -14.51 -13.41
C LEU A 303 9.42 -15.58 -14.50
N SER A 304 9.72 -15.24 -15.75
CA SER A 304 9.58 -16.16 -16.89
C SER A 304 10.77 -17.10 -17.07
N SER A 305 11.88 -16.86 -16.35
CA SER A 305 13.06 -17.70 -16.45
C SER A 305 12.80 -19.08 -15.83
N THR A 306 13.08 -20.15 -16.57
CA THR A 306 13.05 -21.51 -16.03
C THR A 306 14.18 -21.67 -15.01
N SER A 307 13.83 -21.84 -13.74
CA SER A 307 14.74 -22.20 -12.65
C SER A 307 15.29 -23.63 -12.80
N SER A 308 16.04 -23.91 -13.87
CA SER A 308 16.56 -25.25 -14.17
C SER A 308 18.08 -25.37 -14.14
N SER A 309 18.84 -24.30 -13.90
CA SER A 309 20.31 -24.33 -13.96
C SER A 309 21.03 -24.24 -12.60
N SER A 310 20.32 -23.98 -11.50
CA SER A 310 20.90 -24.08 -10.15
C SER A 310 19.96 -24.83 -9.20
N PRO A 311 20.42 -25.92 -8.54
CA PRO A 311 19.63 -26.64 -7.54
C PRO A 311 19.26 -25.81 -6.30
N SER A 312 19.77 -24.57 -6.19
CA SER A 312 19.47 -23.62 -5.11
C SER A 312 18.54 -22.45 -5.53
N SER A 313 18.10 -22.38 -6.78
CA SER A 313 17.19 -21.32 -7.23
C SER A 313 15.73 -21.70 -6.87
N PRO A 314 14.98 -20.84 -6.15
CA PRO A 314 13.60 -21.13 -5.82
C PRO A 314 12.74 -21.14 -7.07
N ASN A 315 11.78 -22.04 -7.10
CA ASN A 315 10.78 -22.09 -8.15
C ASN A 315 9.85 -20.88 -8.04
N GLN A 316 9.92 -19.95 -8.99
CA GLN A 316 9.23 -18.66 -8.94
C GLN A 316 7.69 -18.81 -8.85
N LYS A 317 7.14 -19.94 -9.32
CA LYS A 317 5.70 -20.23 -9.23
C LYS A 317 5.24 -20.49 -7.79
N ASP A 318 6.14 -20.94 -6.92
CA ASP A 318 5.82 -21.30 -5.53
C ASP A 318 6.01 -20.11 -4.57
N MET A 319 6.40 -18.94 -5.09
CA MET A 319 6.62 -17.71 -4.32
C MET A 319 5.34 -16.86 -4.29
N VAL A 320 5.20 -15.99 -3.29
CA VAL A 320 4.24 -14.87 -3.33
C VAL A 320 4.85 -13.72 -4.13
N LEU A 321 4.13 -13.19 -5.12
CA LEU A 321 4.54 -11.98 -5.83
C LEU A 321 4.17 -10.75 -4.99
N LEU A 322 5.14 -9.88 -4.72
CA LEU A 322 4.93 -8.57 -4.11
C LEU A 322 5.31 -7.47 -5.12
N LEU A 323 4.42 -6.50 -5.31
CA LEU A 323 4.66 -5.28 -6.07
C LEU A 323 4.49 -4.09 -5.15
N VAL A 324 5.57 -3.36 -4.87
CA VAL A 324 5.51 -2.16 -4.03
C VAL A 324 5.56 -0.91 -4.89
N TYR A 325 4.46 -0.17 -4.88
CA TYR A 325 4.27 1.08 -5.61
C TYR A 325 4.69 0.96 -7.08
N PRO A 326 4.12 -0.02 -7.83
CA PRO A 326 4.56 -0.31 -9.18
C PRO A 326 4.38 0.90 -10.10
N ILE A 327 5.33 1.10 -11.02
CA ILE A 327 5.29 2.22 -11.96
C ILE A 327 4.13 2.09 -12.95
N VAL A 328 3.61 3.22 -13.39
CA VAL A 328 2.52 3.31 -14.39
C VAL A 328 3.03 3.10 -15.82
N SER A 329 4.29 3.45 -16.08
CA SER A 329 4.86 3.40 -17.42
C SER A 329 5.19 1.98 -17.89
N ASN A 330 5.39 1.83 -19.20
CA ASN A 330 5.91 0.62 -19.85
C ASN A 330 5.07 -0.66 -19.63
N ASN A 331 3.78 -0.52 -19.29
CA ASN A 331 2.91 -1.67 -18.96
C ASN A 331 3.52 -2.60 -17.90
N PHE A 332 4.35 -2.06 -16.98
CA PHE A 332 5.14 -2.84 -16.03
C PHE A 332 4.26 -3.85 -15.26
N THR A 333 3.20 -3.35 -14.61
CA THR A 333 2.29 -4.19 -13.82
C THR A 333 1.63 -5.27 -14.66
N ARG A 334 1.15 -4.96 -15.87
CA ARG A 334 0.52 -5.95 -16.76
C ARG A 334 1.49 -7.06 -17.12
N SER A 335 2.70 -6.69 -17.53
CA SER A 335 3.74 -7.62 -17.95
C SER A 335 4.17 -8.55 -16.82
N VAL A 336 4.35 -8.00 -15.61
CA VAL A 336 4.75 -8.78 -14.43
C VAL A 336 3.64 -9.75 -13.99
N VAL A 337 2.38 -9.28 -13.91
CA VAL A 337 1.24 -10.14 -13.54
C VAL A 337 1.01 -11.24 -14.59
N ALA A 338 1.19 -10.95 -15.88
CA ALA A 338 1.07 -11.95 -16.95
C ALA A 338 2.20 -13.01 -16.92
N ALA A 339 3.42 -12.59 -16.59
CA ALA A 339 4.57 -13.48 -16.43
C ALA A 339 4.43 -14.39 -15.20
N TYR A 340 3.83 -13.90 -14.12
CA TYR A 340 3.71 -14.62 -12.87
C TYR A 340 2.80 -15.85 -12.96
N LYS A 341 3.37 -17.03 -12.67
CA LYS A 341 2.69 -18.33 -12.72
C LYS A 341 2.24 -18.85 -11.35
N GLY A 342 2.55 -18.15 -10.26
CA GLY A 342 2.10 -18.53 -8.93
C GLY A 342 0.64 -18.15 -8.64
N ASP A 343 0.24 -18.26 -7.37
CA ASP A 343 -1.16 -18.21 -6.97
C ASP A 343 -1.53 -17.02 -6.09
N THR A 344 -0.57 -16.19 -5.69
CA THR A 344 -0.76 -15.11 -4.71
C THR A 344 -0.02 -13.85 -5.14
N VAL A 345 -0.76 -12.76 -5.35
CA VAL A 345 -0.21 -11.44 -5.67
C VAL A 345 -0.57 -10.47 -4.56
N ALA A 346 0.44 -9.80 -4.01
CA ALA A 346 0.29 -8.66 -3.13
C ALA A 346 0.72 -7.39 -3.87
N VAL A 347 -0.09 -6.35 -3.80
CA VAL A 347 0.24 -5.03 -4.36
C VAL A 347 0.09 -3.99 -3.27
N VAL A 348 1.15 -3.21 -3.06
CA VAL A 348 1.13 -2.00 -2.25
C VAL A 348 1.08 -0.82 -3.19
N GLY A 349 0.09 0.06 -3.04
CA GLY A 349 -0.02 1.24 -3.90
C GLY A 349 -1.28 2.04 -3.65
N THR A 350 -1.56 2.98 -4.54
CA THR A 350 -2.68 3.90 -4.39
C THR A 350 -4.00 3.18 -4.64
N GLN A 351 -4.98 3.41 -3.77
CA GLN A 351 -6.34 2.85 -3.89
C GLN A 351 -7.34 3.83 -4.50
N ASN A 352 -6.90 5.04 -4.85
CA ASN A 352 -7.66 6.02 -5.61
C ASN A 352 -7.15 6.11 -7.06
N ARG A 353 -7.95 6.72 -7.94
CA ARG A 353 -7.62 6.91 -9.37
C ARG A 353 -6.68 8.10 -9.61
N ASN A 354 -5.68 8.30 -8.74
CA ASN A 354 -4.74 9.41 -8.89
C ASN A 354 -3.68 9.17 -9.98
N GLY A 355 -3.61 7.96 -10.55
CA GLY A 355 -2.70 7.61 -11.63
C GLY A 355 -1.23 7.54 -11.22
N TYR A 356 -0.92 7.31 -9.93
CA TYR A 356 0.47 7.23 -9.44
C TYR A 356 1.05 5.83 -9.44
N THR A 357 0.21 4.81 -9.30
CA THR A 357 0.67 3.43 -9.14
C THR A 357 -0.07 2.52 -10.10
N ALA A 358 0.66 1.55 -10.64
CA ALA A 358 0.23 0.49 -11.54
C ALA A 358 -0.33 0.94 -12.90
N PHE A 359 -1.34 1.82 -12.91
CA PHE A 359 -2.09 2.27 -14.08
C PHE A 359 -2.45 3.76 -13.97
N ALA A 360 -2.56 4.43 -15.11
CA ALA A 360 -2.92 5.84 -15.17
C ALA A 360 -4.44 6.06 -15.03
N ASP A 361 -5.23 5.08 -15.48
CA ASP A 361 -6.66 5.22 -15.78
C ASP A 361 -7.57 4.30 -14.94
N MET A 362 -6.99 3.38 -14.17
CA MET A 362 -7.71 2.44 -13.31
C MET A 362 -6.93 2.14 -12.02
N THR A 363 -7.61 1.58 -11.03
CA THR A 363 -6.97 1.05 -9.83
C THR A 363 -6.49 -0.39 -10.05
N VAL A 364 -5.59 -0.88 -9.19
CA VAL A 364 -5.15 -2.29 -9.27
C VAL A 364 -6.29 -3.27 -8.99
N ASP A 365 -7.25 -2.92 -8.14
CA ASP A 365 -8.43 -3.74 -7.86
C ASP A 365 -9.30 -3.87 -9.10
N GLU A 366 -9.58 -2.77 -9.79
CA GLU A 366 -10.30 -2.76 -11.07
C GLU A 366 -9.57 -3.58 -12.13
N PHE A 367 -8.24 -3.45 -12.22
CA PHE A 367 -7.43 -4.26 -13.12
C PHE A 367 -7.53 -5.74 -12.77
N MET A 368 -7.39 -6.15 -11.51
CA MET A 368 -7.40 -7.56 -11.13
C MET A 368 -8.78 -8.20 -11.30
N VAL A 369 -9.86 -7.44 -11.11
CA VAL A 369 -11.23 -7.86 -11.45
C VAL A 369 -11.42 -8.00 -12.96
N THR A 370 -10.89 -7.09 -13.77
CA THR A 370 -11.05 -7.12 -15.23
C THR A 370 -10.14 -8.14 -15.91
N ALA A 371 -8.87 -8.23 -15.47
CA ALA A 371 -7.91 -9.24 -15.90
C ALA A 371 -8.41 -10.64 -15.53
N SER A 372 -9.24 -10.73 -14.48
CA SER A 372 -10.04 -11.92 -14.24
C SER A 372 -11.01 -12.14 -15.41
N ALA A 373 -11.90 -11.22 -15.77
CA ALA A 373 -12.87 -11.42 -16.85
C ALA A 373 -12.34 -11.83 -18.25
N THR A 374 -11.03 -11.69 -18.54
CA THR A 374 -10.45 -11.93 -19.89
C THR A 374 -9.65 -13.23 -20.05
N ALA A 375 -9.59 -14.10 -19.04
CA ALA A 375 -8.81 -15.35 -19.13
C ALA A 375 -9.45 -16.44 -20.02
N ASP A 376 -10.75 -16.31 -20.29
CA ASP A 376 -11.44 -17.10 -21.32
C ASP A 376 -11.47 -16.25 -22.60
N GLY A 377 -10.73 -16.68 -23.62
CA GLY A 377 -10.55 -15.91 -24.86
C GLY A 377 -11.88 -15.45 -25.47
N GLN A 378 -11.91 -14.16 -25.83
CA GLN A 378 -13.00 -13.43 -26.51
C GLN A 378 -14.17 -12.98 -25.61
N GLY A 379 -14.18 -11.69 -25.25
CA GLY A 379 -15.40 -11.07 -24.72
C GLY A 379 -15.22 -9.64 -24.24
N GLN A 380 -15.51 -8.67 -25.11
CA GLN A 380 -15.94 -7.33 -24.67
C GLN A 380 -17.30 -7.49 -23.98
N GLY A 381 -17.34 -7.42 -22.65
CA GLY A 381 -18.58 -7.43 -21.89
C GLY A 381 -18.48 -6.52 -20.68
N GLN A 382 -19.19 -5.39 -20.72
CA GLN A 382 -19.46 -4.57 -19.54
C GLN A 382 -20.48 -5.29 -18.66
N GLY A 383 -20.08 -5.68 -17.45
CA GLY A 383 -20.98 -6.27 -16.45
C GLY A 383 -20.45 -6.00 -15.05
N GLN A 384 -21.25 -5.31 -14.23
CA GLN A 384 -21.01 -5.07 -12.81
C GLN A 384 -21.09 -6.39 -12.01
N GLY A 385 -20.28 -6.47 -10.95
CA GLY A 385 -20.54 -7.34 -9.81
C GLY A 385 -19.58 -8.53 -9.68
N HIS A 386 -18.70 -8.44 -8.69
CA HIS A 386 -18.02 -9.56 -8.02
C HIS A 386 -17.37 -10.61 -8.96
N GLY A 387 -16.28 -10.18 -9.62
CA GLY A 387 -15.56 -10.97 -10.62
C GLY A 387 -14.92 -12.26 -10.10
N GLN A 388 -15.33 -13.38 -10.70
CA GLN A 388 -14.68 -14.70 -10.65
C GLN A 388 -14.09 -15.15 -12.00
N GLY A 389 -13.93 -14.24 -12.95
CA GLY A 389 -13.72 -14.61 -14.37
C GLY A 389 -12.32 -15.06 -14.80
N GLY A 390 -11.27 -14.96 -13.98
CA GLY A 390 -9.89 -15.29 -14.41
C GLY A 390 -8.96 -15.57 -13.25
N GLY A 391 -9.53 -16.28 -12.29
CA GLY A 391 -8.85 -16.88 -11.16
C GLY A 391 -8.57 -15.92 -10.01
N TRP A 392 -8.32 -14.63 -10.23
CA TRP A 392 -7.92 -13.74 -9.13
C TRP A 392 -9.11 -13.27 -8.29
N THR A 393 -9.13 -13.70 -7.04
CA THR A 393 -10.07 -13.27 -6.01
C THR A 393 -9.35 -12.33 -5.05
N LYS A 394 -9.90 -11.13 -4.83
CA LYS A 394 -9.40 -10.24 -3.79
C LYS A 394 -9.65 -10.85 -2.42
N ILE A 395 -8.60 -10.95 -1.62
CA ILE A 395 -8.63 -11.54 -0.26
C ILE A 395 -8.51 -10.45 0.79
N ILE A 396 -7.64 -9.48 0.56
CA ILE A 396 -7.34 -8.41 1.52
C ILE A 396 -7.27 -7.09 0.76
N GLN A 397 -7.84 -6.05 1.37
CA GLN A 397 -7.55 -4.65 1.12
C GLN A 397 -7.50 -3.95 2.48
N ILE A 398 -6.33 -3.45 2.88
CA ILE A 398 -6.20 -2.68 4.13
C ILE A 398 -5.55 -1.33 3.85
N PRO A 399 -5.92 -0.28 4.60
CA PRO A 399 -5.25 0.99 4.48
C PRO A 399 -3.79 0.88 4.94
N LEU A 400 -2.92 1.68 4.34
CA LEU A 400 -1.54 1.87 4.75
C LEU A 400 -1.29 3.31 5.22
N PRO A 401 -0.21 3.54 5.99
CA PRO A 401 0.22 4.90 6.30
C PRO A 401 0.45 5.67 4.99
N SER A 402 -0.44 6.62 4.73
CA SER A 402 -0.49 7.37 3.48
C SER A 402 0.17 8.73 3.65
N PHE A 403 1.02 9.12 2.72
CA PHE A 403 1.57 10.48 2.69
C PHE A 403 0.46 11.51 2.42
N ALA A 404 0.66 12.77 2.83
CA ALA A 404 -0.33 13.82 2.61
C ALA A 404 -0.72 13.96 1.13
N GLY A 405 -2.03 13.93 0.86
CA GLY A 405 -2.58 13.93 -0.51
C GLY A 405 -2.56 12.57 -1.22
N LYS A 406 -2.16 11.49 -0.54
CA LYS A 406 -2.18 10.11 -1.06
C LYS A 406 -3.16 9.24 -0.30
N ASP A 407 -3.48 8.09 -0.89
CA ASP A 407 -4.40 7.10 -0.35
C ASP A 407 -3.86 5.72 -0.71
N GLU A 408 -3.06 5.17 0.20
CA GLU A 408 -2.28 3.94 0.00
C GLU A 408 -2.95 2.73 0.66
N ALA A 409 -2.83 1.58 0.02
CA ALA A 409 -3.35 0.32 0.53
C ALA A 409 -2.45 -0.87 0.19
N LEU A 410 -2.61 -1.94 0.97
CA LEU A 410 -2.15 -3.29 0.62
C LEU A 410 -3.35 -4.06 0.08
N PHE A 411 -3.24 -4.53 -1.16
CA PHE A 411 -4.14 -5.46 -1.80
C PHE A 411 -3.50 -6.85 -1.86
N ILE A 412 -4.26 -7.90 -1.58
CA ILE A 412 -3.81 -9.29 -1.80
C ILE A 412 -4.89 -10.03 -2.58
N PHE A 413 -4.46 -10.68 -3.66
CA PHE A 413 -5.28 -11.48 -4.55
C PHE A 413 -4.75 -12.92 -4.57
N GLN A 414 -5.65 -13.88 -4.65
CA GLN A 414 -5.32 -15.30 -4.78
C GLN A 414 -6.09 -15.95 -5.91
N ARG A 415 -5.53 -17.00 -6.51
CA ARG A 415 -6.19 -17.83 -7.52
C ARG A 415 -6.03 -19.32 -7.26
N GLY A 416 -6.79 -20.13 -8.00
CA GLY A 416 -6.73 -21.59 -7.91
C GLY A 416 -7.17 -22.09 -6.53
N SER A 417 -6.52 -23.13 -6.02
CA SER A 417 -6.88 -23.79 -4.76
C SER A 417 -6.68 -22.93 -3.50
N ARG A 418 -5.98 -21.80 -3.60
CA ARG A 418 -5.84 -20.85 -2.47
C ARG A 418 -6.95 -19.82 -2.41
N ALA A 419 -7.60 -19.53 -3.54
CA ALA A 419 -8.74 -18.63 -3.52
C ALA A 419 -9.89 -19.27 -2.72
N PRO A 420 -10.62 -18.48 -1.91
CA PRO A 420 -11.87 -18.92 -1.30
C PRO A 420 -12.78 -19.53 -2.35
N ALA A 421 -13.43 -20.65 -2.00
CA ALA A 421 -14.43 -21.24 -2.88
C ALA A 421 -15.53 -20.20 -3.17
N PRO A 422 -16.10 -20.19 -4.39
CA PRO A 422 -17.30 -19.42 -4.67
C PRO A 422 -18.34 -19.69 -3.59
N ALA A 423 -18.96 -18.63 -3.06
CA ALA A 423 -20.12 -18.82 -2.20
C ALA A 423 -21.11 -19.72 -2.96
N PRO A 424 -21.67 -20.77 -2.34
CA PRO A 424 -22.69 -21.57 -3.00
C PRO A 424 -23.79 -20.61 -3.46
N LEU A 425 -24.15 -20.65 -4.74
CA LEU A 425 -25.37 -20.03 -5.22
C LEU A 425 -26.49 -20.56 -4.31
N MET A 426 -27.01 -19.71 -3.43
CA MET A 426 -28.19 -20.07 -2.66
C MET A 426 -29.25 -20.39 -3.71
N SER A 427 -29.63 -21.67 -3.78
CA SER A 427 -30.73 -22.10 -4.63
C SER A 427 -31.91 -21.20 -4.30
N ALA A 428 -32.45 -20.53 -5.32
CA ALA A 428 -33.60 -19.68 -5.16
C ALA A 428 -34.66 -20.45 -4.35
N PRO A 429 -35.27 -19.85 -3.32
CA PRO A 429 -36.31 -20.52 -2.56
C PRO A 429 -37.35 -21.01 -3.56
N SER A 430 -37.56 -22.33 -3.57
CA SER A 430 -38.59 -22.97 -4.38
C SER A 430 -39.91 -22.25 -4.09
N LEU A 431 -40.48 -21.61 -5.11
CA LEU A 431 -41.80 -21.00 -5.01
C LEU A 431 -42.76 -22.03 -4.40
N PRO A 432 -43.55 -21.67 -3.38
CA PRO A 432 -44.57 -22.57 -2.86
C PRO A 432 -45.52 -22.95 -4.01
N PRO A 433 -46.01 -24.20 -4.05
CA PRO A 433 -46.92 -24.65 -5.10
C PRO A 433 -48.13 -23.72 -5.15
N SER A 434 -48.45 -23.26 -6.36
CA SER A 434 -49.59 -22.40 -6.62
C SER A 434 -50.87 -23.05 -6.09
N ALA A 435 -51.61 -22.30 -5.27
CA ALA A 435 -52.91 -22.74 -4.78
C ALA A 435 -53.84 -23.06 -5.97
N PRO A 436 -54.64 -24.14 -5.89
CA PRO A 436 -55.56 -24.50 -6.95
C PRO A 436 -56.60 -23.39 -7.19
N PRO A 437 -57.05 -23.19 -8.43
CA PRO A 437 -57.99 -22.14 -8.78
C PRO A 437 -59.31 -22.35 -8.03
N LYS A 438 -59.77 -21.31 -7.32
CA LYS A 438 -61.09 -21.29 -6.69
C LYS A 438 -62.17 -21.38 -7.77
N ALA A 439 -63.05 -22.37 -7.62
CA ALA A 439 -64.24 -22.53 -8.45
C ALA A 439 -65.09 -21.26 -8.44
N ARG A 440 -65.46 -20.82 -9.64
CA ARG A 440 -66.39 -19.74 -9.91
C ARG A 440 -67.80 -20.24 -9.54
N ILE A 441 -68.43 -19.62 -8.55
CA ILE A 441 -69.85 -19.84 -8.25
C ILE A 441 -70.61 -18.86 -9.15
N ASP A 442 -71.28 -19.40 -10.16
CA ASP A 442 -72.24 -18.66 -10.98
C ASP A 442 -73.50 -18.43 -10.13
N GLY A 443 -73.80 -17.15 -9.88
CA GLY A 443 -75.03 -16.73 -9.22
C GLY A 443 -76.12 -16.53 -10.26
N ASP A 444 -77.08 -17.45 -10.30
CA ASP A 444 -78.40 -17.23 -10.87
C ASP A 444 -79.43 -17.34 -9.75
N GLY A 445 -80.30 -16.33 -9.66
CA GLY A 445 -81.13 -16.10 -8.47
C GLY A 445 -82.15 -14.98 -8.66
N THR A 446 -82.86 -14.96 -9.79
CA THR A 446 -84.11 -14.22 -9.92
C THR A 446 -85.25 -15.02 -9.29
N LYS A 447 -85.80 -14.48 -8.20
CA LYS A 447 -87.07 -14.88 -7.60
C LYS A 447 -88.24 -14.29 -8.41
N LEU A 448 -89.27 -15.11 -8.57
CA LEU A 448 -90.59 -14.75 -9.07
C LEU A 448 -91.36 -13.86 -8.08
N GLY A 449 -92.06 -12.84 -8.62
CA GLY A 449 -93.41 -12.49 -8.20
C GLY A 449 -93.57 -11.17 -7.45
N GLU A 450 -94.15 -10.19 -8.17
CA GLU A 450 -94.74 -8.89 -7.77
C GLU A 450 -93.81 -7.70 -7.53
#